data_AF-A0A0F8YEB9-F1
#
_entry.id   AF-A0A0F8YEB9-F1
#
_cell.length_a   1.000
_cell.length_b   1.000
_cell.length_c   1.000
_cell.angle_alpha   90.00
_cell.angle_beta   90.00
_cell.angle_gamma   90.00
#
_symmetry.space_group_name_H-M   'P 1'
#
loop_
_entity.id
_entity.type
_entity.pdbx_description
1 polymer ?
#
loop_
_entity_poly.entity_id
_entity_poly.type
_entity_poly.pdbx_seq_one_letter_code
_entity_poly.pdbx_strand_id
1 'polypeptide(L)'
;TQQGYKIGSRWFDTSANEEYICLDPTAGAAVWLNTTHTSSDVDALIVTHAAISGAHHTLYTDAEAIAAVEGEGTLDLTGAVTMASTLVVSGETLVKLNSIDAFRVQTAAGLDRLEVLTTGAQGINLWATSSTIDEIRLLIDGDSSAMAVFTFDEIAFGPGGAAGRDVHLGRSSDNVLQLAAGDTFNVDTIVETTADGGVTIDGVQLKDGFVDGVDVEAHNNAYNGSFLEPMTFVVTSNGSTITGTIDKDPSGDLTEVFSDGYSTMSSGATVTLVAGSATVPKKNHIYVLQSNKGVLVASDSDWPVTEHIRVAEVIVQTTALVASDGILANRNWNDFAQGTDGQG
;
A
#
# COMPACT_ATOMS: atom_id res chain seq x y z
N THR A 1 -100.87 -12.48 66.57
CA THR A 1 -99.69 -12.22 67.40
C THR A 1 -98.48 -12.71 66.63
N GLN A 2 -97.56 -11.81 66.26
CA GLN A 2 -96.30 -12.13 65.57
C GLN A 2 -95.48 -13.02 66.52
N GLN A 3 -95.01 -14.19 66.07
CA GLN A 3 -94.42 -15.24 66.93
C GLN A 3 -93.02 -14.89 67.49
N GLY A 4 -92.70 -13.60 67.65
CA GLY A 4 -91.53 -13.11 68.39
C GLY A 4 -90.19 -13.13 67.65
N TYR A 5 -90.13 -13.65 66.41
CA TYR A 5 -88.93 -13.62 65.57
C TYR A 5 -88.86 -12.35 64.71
N LYS A 6 -87.63 -11.94 64.37
CA LYS A 6 -87.28 -10.82 63.49
C LYS A 6 -86.24 -11.28 62.46
N ILE A 7 -85.96 -10.48 61.44
CA ILE A 7 -84.85 -10.76 60.51
C ILE A 7 -83.56 -10.98 61.32
N GLY A 8 -82.83 -12.05 61.01
CA GLY A 8 -81.63 -12.48 61.74
C GLY A 8 -81.88 -13.34 62.98
N SER A 9 -83.14 -13.57 63.38
CA SER A 9 -83.46 -14.61 64.36
C SER A 9 -82.95 -15.96 63.89
N ARG A 10 -82.33 -16.74 64.79
CA ARG A 10 -81.84 -18.09 64.53
C ARG A 10 -82.83 -19.10 65.09
N TRP A 11 -83.15 -20.11 64.29
CA TRP A 11 -83.94 -21.25 64.72
C TRP A 11 -83.10 -22.51 64.58
N PHE A 12 -83.02 -23.28 65.67
CA PHE A 12 -82.32 -24.55 65.73
C PHE A 12 -83.35 -25.67 65.69
N ASP A 13 -83.45 -26.35 64.56
CA ASP A 13 -84.27 -27.56 64.45
C ASP A 13 -83.46 -28.73 65.03
N THR A 14 -83.70 -29.02 66.30
CA THR A 14 -83.02 -30.10 67.01
C THR A 14 -83.42 -31.50 66.51
N SER A 15 -84.49 -31.61 65.72
CA SER A 15 -84.95 -32.90 65.19
C SER A 15 -84.24 -33.25 63.88
N ALA A 16 -84.05 -32.25 63.02
CA ALA A 16 -83.30 -32.38 61.76
C ALA A 16 -81.80 -32.10 61.93
N ASN A 17 -81.38 -31.56 63.09
CA ASN A 17 -80.03 -31.04 63.35
C ASN A 17 -79.62 -29.93 62.36
N GLU A 18 -80.58 -29.06 62.04
CA GLU A 18 -80.41 -27.97 61.09
C GLU A 18 -80.57 -26.61 61.77
N GLU A 19 -79.88 -25.62 61.21
CA GLU A 19 -79.92 -24.24 61.63
C GLU A 19 -80.50 -23.38 60.52
N TYR A 20 -81.39 -22.48 60.92
CA TYR A 20 -82.06 -21.56 60.02
C TYR A 20 -81.91 -20.12 60.50
N ILE A 21 -81.72 -19.19 59.56
CA ILE A 21 -81.78 -17.74 59.81
C ILE A 21 -83.04 -17.14 59.17
N CYS A 22 -83.81 -16.37 59.94
CA CYS A 22 -85.02 -15.70 59.45
C CYS A 22 -84.61 -14.56 58.50
N LEU A 23 -85.08 -14.61 57.25
CA LEU A 23 -84.90 -13.54 56.28
C LEU A 23 -86.13 -12.62 56.17
N ASP A 24 -87.32 -13.15 56.46
CA ASP A 24 -88.59 -12.40 56.44
C ASP A 24 -89.49 -12.90 57.59
N PRO A 25 -89.87 -12.05 58.57
CA PRO A 25 -90.70 -12.43 59.70
C PRO A 25 -92.22 -12.24 59.45
N THR A 26 -92.68 -12.23 58.19
CA THR A 26 -94.10 -12.10 57.83
C THR A 26 -94.95 -13.13 58.57
N ALA A 27 -95.99 -12.65 59.27
CA ALA A 27 -96.80 -13.48 60.15
C ALA A 27 -97.52 -14.57 59.35
N GLY A 28 -97.27 -15.84 59.69
CA GLY A 28 -97.84 -17.00 59.01
C GLY A 28 -97.15 -17.38 57.69
N ALA A 29 -96.13 -16.63 57.27
CA ALA A 29 -95.39 -16.86 56.03
C ALA A 29 -93.90 -16.49 56.18
N ALA A 30 -93.29 -16.82 57.33
CA ALA A 30 -91.90 -16.49 57.57
C ALA A 30 -90.96 -17.25 56.61
N VAL A 31 -89.96 -16.57 56.08
CA VAL A 31 -88.94 -17.15 55.19
C VAL A 31 -87.68 -17.43 55.99
N TRP A 32 -87.21 -18.67 55.92
CA TRP A 32 -86.05 -19.17 56.65
C TRP A 32 -85.02 -19.71 55.67
N LEU A 33 -83.76 -19.29 55.82
CA LEU A 33 -82.63 -19.81 55.05
C LEU A 33 -81.90 -20.83 55.90
N ASN A 34 -81.80 -22.07 55.40
CA ASN A 34 -80.96 -23.10 56.01
C ASN A 34 -79.49 -22.68 55.88
N THR A 35 -78.77 -22.63 56.99
CA THR A 35 -77.34 -22.31 57.06
C THR A 35 -76.50 -23.49 57.52
N THR A 36 -77.11 -24.65 57.74
CA THR A 36 -76.38 -25.90 57.99
C THR A 36 -75.80 -26.43 56.69
N HIS A 37 -74.48 -26.59 56.67
CA HIS A 37 -73.82 -27.41 55.65
C HIS A 37 -73.75 -28.85 56.12
N THR A 38 -74.28 -29.76 55.32
CA THR A 38 -74.10 -31.19 55.54
C THR A 38 -72.67 -31.61 55.20
N SER A 39 -72.23 -32.77 55.69
CA SER A 39 -70.96 -33.35 55.25
C SER A 39 -70.95 -33.55 53.73
N SER A 40 -72.10 -33.91 53.12
CA SER A 40 -72.24 -34.01 51.67
C SER A 40 -72.04 -32.68 50.92
N ASP A 41 -72.50 -31.56 51.48
CA ASP A 41 -72.28 -30.24 50.87
C ASP A 41 -70.79 -29.87 50.91
N VAL A 42 -70.14 -30.16 52.03
CA VAL A 42 -68.70 -29.95 52.19
C VAL A 42 -67.91 -30.86 51.24
N ASP A 43 -68.29 -32.13 51.13
CA ASP A 43 -67.66 -33.08 50.21
C ASP A 43 -67.82 -32.66 48.75
N ALA A 44 -69.01 -32.21 48.35
CA ALA A 44 -69.26 -31.69 47.01
C ALA A 44 -68.40 -30.44 46.71
N LEU A 45 -68.25 -29.54 47.70
CA LEU A 45 -67.38 -28.37 47.59
C LEU A 45 -65.91 -28.78 47.44
N ILE A 46 -65.45 -29.75 48.24
CA ILE A 46 -64.07 -30.29 48.20
C ILE A 46 -63.81 -30.94 46.84
N VAL A 47 -64.73 -31.76 46.33
CA VAL A 47 -64.60 -32.40 45.01
C VAL A 47 -64.50 -31.35 43.91
N THR A 48 -65.37 -30.33 43.95
CA THR A 48 -65.33 -29.22 42.98
C THR A 48 -64.00 -28.47 43.06
N HIS A 49 -63.53 -28.17 44.27
CA HIS A 49 -62.27 -27.47 44.48
C HIS A 49 -61.07 -28.29 43.98
N ALA A 50 -61.03 -29.59 44.28
CA ALA A 50 -59.99 -30.50 43.82
C ALA A 50 -59.98 -30.62 42.29
N ALA A 51 -61.16 -30.69 41.65
CA ALA A 51 -61.28 -30.73 40.19
C ALA A 51 -60.76 -29.44 39.53
N ILE A 52 -61.08 -28.27 40.10
CA ILE A 52 -60.58 -26.98 39.60
C ILE A 52 -59.06 -26.88 39.79
N SER A 53 -58.54 -27.29 40.94
CA SER A 53 -57.10 -27.32 41.19
C SER A 53 -56.40 -28.25 40.20
N GLY A 54 -56.93 -29.46 39.96
CA GLY A 54 -56.39 -30.39 38.96
C GLY A 54 -56.39 -29.78 37.57
N ALA A 55 -57.49 -29.16 37.15
CA ALA A 55 -57.59 -28.49 35.85
C ALA A 55 -56.57 -27.35 35.72
N HIS A 56 -56.37 -26.54 36.76
CA HIS A 56 -55.40 -25.44 36.75
C HIS A 56 -53.95 -25.95 36.68
N HIS A 57 -53.65 -27.06 37.36
CA HIS A 57 -52.33 -27.70 37.29
C HIS A 57 -52.11 -28.50 35.99
N THR A 58 -53.18 -28.76 35.24
CA THR A 58 -53.11 -29.47 33.94
C THR A 58 -52.98 -28.52 32.76
N LEU A 59 -53.43 -27.26 32.88
CA LEU A 59 -53.42 -26.27 31.80
C LEU A 59 -52.13 -25.41 31.76
N TYR A 60 -51.30 -25.53 32.79
CA TYR A 60 -50.02 -24.83 32.95
C TYR A 60 -48.94 -25.82 33.34
N THR A 61 -48.88 -26.95 32.63
CA THR A 61 -47.77 -27.87 32.81
C THR A 61 -46.49 -27.28 32.23
N ASP A 62 -45.34 -27.62 32.80
CA ASP A 62 -44.04 -27.24 32.24
C ASP A 62 -43.94 -27.68 30.78
N ALA A 63 -44.56 -28.80 30.42
CA ALA A 63 -44.60 -29.32 29.06
C ALA A 63 -45.36 -28.41 28.08
N GLU A 64 -46.52 -27.85 28.47
CA GLU A 64 -47.27 -26.92 27.62
C GLU A 64 -46.56 -25.58 27.48
N ALA A 65 -45.92 -25.10 28.55
CA ALA A 65 -45.12 -23.88 28.52
C ALA A 65 -43.90 -24.04 27.58
N ILE A 66 -43.23 -25.20 27.63
CA ILE A 66 -42.13 -25.54 26.72
C ILE A 66 -42.65 -25.66 25.28
N ALA A 67 -43.73 -26.40 25.05
CA ALA A 67 -44.30 -26.60 23.72
C ALA A 67 -44.77 -25.28 23.07
N ALA A 68 -45.31 -24.36 23.86
CA ALA A 68 -45.69 -23.03 23.41
C ALA A 68 -44.48 -22.18 22.96
N VAL A 69 -43.27 -22.46 23.45
CA VAL A 69 -42.05 -21.76 23.05
C VAL A 69 -41.33 -22.47 21.90
N GLU A 70 -41.25 -23.81 21.93
CA GLU A 70 -40.56 -24.60 20.90
C GLU A 70 -41.26 -24.56 19.54
N GLY A 71 -42.57 -24.32 19.50
CA GLY A 71 -43.35 -24.21 18.26
C GLY A 71 -43.21 -22.87 17.54
N GLU A 72 -42.64 -21.86 18.19
CA GLU A 72 -42.53 -20.52 17.62
C GLU A 72 -41.35 -20.41 16.66
N GLY A 73 -41.59 -19.92 15.44
CA GLY A 73 -40.53 -19.70 14.45
C GLY A 73 -39.58 -18.56 14.81
N THR A 74 -39.92 -17.74 15.81
CA THR A 74 -39.10 -16.63 16.29
C THR A 74 -39.36 -16.40 17.77
N LEU A 75 -38.31 -16.45 18.57
CA LEU A 75 -38.35 -16.11 19.99
C LEU A 75 -37.78 -14.70 20.19
N ASP A 76 -38.65 -13.73 20.47
CA ASP A 76 -38.25 -12.35 20.75
C ASP A 76 -38.02 -12.14 22.25
N LEU A 77 -36.75 -12.03 22.65
CA LEU A 77 -36.34 -11.79 24.03
C LEU A 77 -35.96 -10.31 24.19
N THR A 78 -36.90 -9.50 24.68
CA THR A 78 -36.74 -8.05 24.81
C THR A 78 -36.04 -7.61 26.11
N GLY A 79 -35.62 -8.56 26.95
CA GLY A 79 -34.98 -8.33 28.25
C GLY A 79 -33.59 -8.95 28.35
N ALA A 80 -32.93 -8.75 29.50
CA ALA A 80 -31.66 -9.40 29.80
C ALA A 80 -31.86 -10.92 29.90
N VAL A 81 -31.13 -11.68 29.09
CA VAL A 81 -31.17 -13.14 29.08
C VAL A 81 -29.93 -13.65 29.82
N THR A 82 -30.13 -14.42 30.88
CA THR A 82 -29.06 -15.13 31.57
C THR A 82 -29.33 -16.63 31.45
N MET A 83 -28.39 -17.37 30.85
CA MET A 83 -28.46 -18.83 30.79
C MET A 83 -27.66 -19.40 31.97
N ALA A 84 -28.25 -20.35 32.70
CA ALA A 84 -27.57 -20.98 33.84
C ALA A 84 -26.38 -21.86 33.42
N SER A 85 -26.30 -22.21 32.13
CA SER A 85 -25.31 -23.10 31.54
C SER A 85 -25.01 -22.66 30.09
N THR A 86 -24.60 -23.60 29.24
CA THR A 86 -24.19 -23.35 27.86
C THR A 86 -25.39 -23.17 26.94
N LEU A 87 -25.41 -22.07 26.18
CA LEU A 87 -26.25 -21.93 25.00
C LEU A 87 -25.58 -22.63 23.81
N VAL A 88 -26.20 -23.68 23.28
CA VAL A 88 -25.76 -24.32 22.04
C VAL A 88 -26.62 -23.80 20.90
N VAL A 89 -26.03 -23.06 19.95
CA VAL A 89 -26.73 -22.63 18.73
C VAL A 89 -26.25 -23.50 17.57
N SER A 90 -27.14 -24.34 17.05
CA SER A 90 -26.86 -25.16 15.87
C SER A 90 -27.26 -24.41 14.60
N GLY A 91 -26.30 -24.16 13.70
CA GLY A 91 -26.54 -23.49 12.41
C GLY A 91 -25.96 -22.08 12.34
N GLU A 92 -26.46 -21.29 11.37
CA GLU A 92 -26.02 -19.91 11.16
C GLU A 92 -26.62 -18.99 12.24
N THR A 93 -25.75 -18.27 12.94
CA THR A 93 -26.15 -17.30 13.97
C THR A 93 -25.84 -15.89 13.46
N LEU A 94 -26.86 -15.08 13.25
CA LEU A 94 -26.70 -13.67 12.90
C LEU A 94 -26.91 -12.79 14.13
N VAL A 95 -25.81 -12.25 14.68
CA VAL A 95 -25.86 -11.35 15.83
C VAL A 95 -25.91 -9.90 15.33
N LYS A 96 -27.10 -9.29 15.31
CA LYS A 96 -27.28 -7.86 14.98
C LYS A 96 -27.28 -7.03 16.25
N LEU A 97 -26.28 -6.20 16.44
CA LEU A 97 -26.17 -5.30 17.59
C LEU A 97 -26.06 -3.86 17.09
N ASN A 98 -26.91 -2.97 17.59
CA ASN A 98 -26.92 -1.54 17.20
C ASN A 98 -25.79 -0.76 17.88
N SER A 99 -25.30 -1.25 19.01
CA SER A 99 -24.12 -0.76 19.73
C SER A 99 -23.50 -1.91 20.51
N ILE A 100 -22.19 -2.05 20.46
CA ILE A 100 -21.46 -3.08 21.20
C ILE A 100 -20.44 -2.36 22.08
N ASP A 101 -20.64 -2.37 23.40
CA ASP A 101 -19.60 -1.93 24.32
C ASP A 101 -18.43 -2.92 24.35
N ALA A 102 -18.73 -4.23 24.26
CA ALA A 102 -17.75 -5.29 24.03
C ALA A 102 -18.41 -6.57 23.46
N PHE A 103 -17.90 -7.12 22.37
CA PHE A 103 -18.22 -8.49 21.93
C PHE A 103 -17.09 -9.40 22.38
N ARG A 104 -17.33 -10.21 23.41
CA ARG A 104 -16.34 -11.11 23.99
C ARG A 104 -16.74 -12.55 23.67
N VAL A 105 -15.87 -13.27 22.96
CA VAL A 105 -15.97 -14.73 22.82
C VAL A 105 -14.98 -15.32 23.79
N GLN A 106 -15.48 -15.85 24.92
CA GLN A 106 -14.65 -16.48 25.94
C GLN A 106 -14.63 -17.99 25.74
N THR A 107 -13.44 -18.59 25.75
CA THR A 107 -13.32 -20.04 25.88
C THR A 107 -13.25 -20.42 27.37
N ALA A 108 -13.62 -21.65 27.70
CA ALA A 108 -13.77 -22.15 29.08
C ALA A 108 -12.49 -22.06 29.96
N ALA A 109 -11.32 -21.74 29.37
CA ALA A 109 -10.04 -21.64 30.06
C ALA A 109 -9.65 -20.21 30.49
N GLY A 110 -10.54 -19.22 30.35
CA GLY A 110 -10.28 -17.86 30.84
C GLY A 110 -9.25 -17.05 30.03
N LEU A 111 -8.95 -17.50 28.80
CA LEU A 111 -8.22 -16.71 27.81
C LEU A 111 -9.25 -16.08 26.85
N ASP A 112 -9.28 -14.75 26.81
CA ASP A 112 -10.18 -13.96 25.96
C ASP A 112 -9.67 -13.98 24.50
N ARG A 113 -9.75 -15.13 23.84
CA ARG A 113 -9.33 -15.29 22.43
C ARG A 113 -10.54 -15.45 21.51
N LEU A 114 -10.72 -14.50 20.59
CA LEU A 114 -11.57 -14.69 19.41
C LEU A 114 -10.90 -15.71 18.48
N GLU A 115 -11.26 -16.98 18.61
CA GLU A 115 -10.78 -18.05 17.74
C GLU A 115 -11.74 -18.26 16.56
N VAL A 116 -11.39 -17.71 15.40
CA VAL A 116 -12.13 -17.96 14.15
C VAL A 116 -11.45 -19.12 13.42
N LEU A 117 -11.92 -20.34 13.68
CA LEU A 117 -11.45 -21.55 13.01
C LEU A 117 -12.22 -21.73 11.69
N THR A 118 -11.58 -21.45 10.55
CA THR A 118 -12.14 -21.77 9.24
C THR A 118 -11.66 -23.17 8.82
N THR A 119 -12.58 -24.11 8.62
CA THR A 119 -12.25 -25.39 8.00
C THR A 119 -12.42 -25.25 6.48
N GLY A 120 -11.33 -25.03 5.73
CA GLY A 120 -11.34 -24.92 4.26
C GLY A 120 -10.55 -23.72 3.73
N ALA A 121 -10.55 -23.52 2.41
CA ALA A 121 -9.84 -22.43 1.71
C ALA A 121 -10.51 -21.04 1.86
N GLN A 122 -11.23 -20.79 2.95
CA GLN A 122 -11.93 -19.53 3.19
C GLN A 122 -11.18 -18.72 4.26
N GLY A 123 -10.76 -17.51 3.90
CA GLY A 123 -10.09 -16.58 4.81
C GLY A 123 -11.07 -15.90 5.77
N ILE A 124 -10.52 -15.22 6.78
CA ILE A 124 -11.28 -14.35 7.68
C ILE A 124 -11.42 -12.99 7.00
N ASN A 125 -12.63 -12.63 6.58
CA ASN A 125 -12.92 -11.29 6.06
C ASN A 125 -13.33 -10.36 7.21
N LEU A 126 -12.41 -9.51 7.65
CA LEU A 126 -12.70 -8.41 8.56
C LEU A 126 -13.03 -7.18 7.72
N TRP A 127 -14.32 -6.96 7.43
CA TRP A 127 -14.76 -5.79 6.69
C TRP A 127 -15.14 -4.63 7.60
N ALA A 128 -14.37 -3.55 7.47
CA ALA A 128 -14.69 -2.23 7.95
C ALA A 128 -15.45 -1.48 6.84
N THR A 129 -16.77 -1.29 6.98
CA THR A 129 -17.56 -0.51 5.99
C THR A 129 -17.63 0.98 6.33
N SER A 130 -17.08 1.39 7.46
CA SER A 130 -17.03 2.79 7.88
C SER A 130 -15.76 3.48 7.39
N SER A 131 -15.89 4.70 6.87
CA SER A 131 -14.77 5.60 6.52
C SER A 131 -14.03 6.17 7.74
N THR A 132 -14.29 5.66 8.95
CA THR A 132 -13.75 6.17 10.23
C THR A 132 -13.01 5.11 11.03
N ILE A 133 -12.65 3.97 10.43
CA ILE A 133 -11.85 2.97 11.11
C ILE A 133 -10.39 3.35 10.92
N ASP A 134 -9.79 3.83 12.00
CA ASP A 134 -8.41 4.35 11.99
C ASP A 134 -7.38 3.21 11.97
N GLU A 135 -7.69 2.02 12.53
CA GLU A 135 -6.70 0.94 12.70
C GLU A 135 -7.30 -0.45 12.97
N ILE A 136 -6.66 -1.50 12.43
CA ILE A 136 -6.78 -2.90 12.89
C ILE A 136 -5.47 -3.31 13.56
N ARG A 137 -5.54 -3.73 14.84
CA ARG A 137 -4.40 -4.20 15.63
C ARG A 137 -4.45 -5.69 15.85
N LEU A 138 -3.32 -6.37 15.64
CA LEU A 138 -3.10 -7.75 16.11
C LEU A 138 -2.17 -7.71 17.31
N LEU A 139 -2.71 -8.02 18.49
CA LEU A 139 -1.97 -8.13 19.75
C LEU A 139 -1.78 -9.60 20.11
N ILE A 140 -0.70 -9.92 20.82
CA ILE A 140 -0.58 -11.18 21.56
C ILE A 140 -1.08 -10.95 22.99
N ASP A 141 -1.73 -11.96 23.59
CA ASP A 141 -2.11 -11.96 25.00
C ASP A 141 -0.94 -11.54 25.90
N GLY A 142 -1.15 -10.47 26.66
CA GLY A 142 -0.18 -9.95 27.62
C GLY A 142 0.80 -8.89 27.08
N ASP A 143 0.72 -8.50 25.80
CA ASP A 143 1.46 -7.36 25.26
C ASP A 143 0.55 -6.13 25.08
N SER A 144 1.11 -4.95 25.36
CA SER A 144 0.46 -3.64 25.14
C SER A 144 0.77 -3.04 23.76
N SER A 145 1.73 -3.63 23.04
CA SER A 145 2.13 -3.22 21.69
C SER A 145 1.65 -4.23 20.65
N ALA A 146 1.09 -3.74 19.54
CA ALA A 146 0.63 -4.59 18.46
C ALA A 146 1.83 -5.15 17.66
N MET A 147 1.77 -6.43 17.28
CA MET A 147 2.77 -7.04 16.40
C MET A 147 2.54 -6.70 14.93
N ALA A 148 1.30 -6.39 14.59
CA ALA A 148 0.96 -5.87 13.28
C ALA A 148 -0.16 -4.84 13.40
N VAL A 149 0.03 -3.74 12.70
CA VAL A 149 -0.86 -2.59 12.62
C VAL A 149 -1.21 -2.39 11.17
N PHE A 150 -2.50 -2.36 10.88
CA PHE A 150 -3.02 -2.04 9.55
C PHE A 150 -3.85 -0.76 9.66
N THR A 151 -3.33 0.32 9.12
CA THR A 151 -4.08 1.58 8.95
C THR A 151 -4.53 1.70 7.49
N PHE A 152 -5.18 2.81 7.16
CA PHE A 152 -5.58 3.09 5.77
C PHE A 152 -4.38 3.23 4.81
N ASP A 153 -3.24 3.71 5.31
CA ASP A 153 -2.07 4.10 4.53
C ASP A 153 -0.79 3.34 4.89
N GLU A 154 -0.84 2.43 5.87
CA GLU A 154 0.33 1.77 6.40
C GLU A 154 0.03 0.33 6.88
N ILE A 155 1.00 -0.55 6.63
CA ILE A 155 1.12 -1.86 7.25
C ILE A 155 2.43 -1.86 8.02
N ALA A 156 2.36 -1.87 9.34
CA ALA A 156 3.52 -2.06 10.20
C ALA A 156 3.50 -3.46 10.80
N PHE A 157 4.63 -4.16 10.82
CA PHE A 157 4.75 -5.45 11.49
C PHE A 157 6.12 -5.66 12.10
N GLY A 158 6.15 -6.31 13.26
CA GLY A 158 7.38 -6.61 13.97
C GLY A 158 7.15 -7.25 15.33
N PRO A 159 8.20 -7.30 16.18
CA PRO A 159 8.17 -8.06 17.43
C PRO A 159 7.24 -7.46 18.51
N GLY A 160 6.59 -6.32 18.24
CA GLY A 160 5.82 -5.58 19.23
C GLY A 160 6.74 -4.81 20.19
N GLY A 161 6.50 -3.50 20.35
CA GLY A 161 7.21 -2.66 21.32
C GLY A 161 7.52 -1.26 20.82
N ALA A 162 7.88 -0.36 21.74
CA ALA A 162 8.17 1.03 21.40
C ALA A 162 9.44 1.19 20.53
N ALA A 163 9.22 1.73 19.32
CA ALA A 163 10.15 2.36 18.39
C ALA A 163 11.30 1.51 17.80
N GLY A 164 11.24 1.30 16.48
CA GLY A 164 12.42 1.03 15.65
C GLY A 164 12.75 -0.44 15.36
N ARG A 165 11.81 -1.37 15.59
CA ARG A 165 11.97 -2.78 15.21
C ARG A 165 10.91 -3.30 14.25
N ASP A 166 9.90 -2.49 13.97
CA ASP A 166 8.84 -2.84 13.06
C ASP A 166 9.22 -2.37 11.66
N VAL A 167 8.88 -3.16 10.65
CA VAL A 167 9.01 -2.74 9.26
C VAL A 167 7.74 -1.98 8.91
N HIS A 168 7.89 -0.78 8.35
CA HIS A 168 6.79 0.06 7.94
C HIS A 168 6.64 0.04 6.41
N LEU A 169 5.55 -0.54 5.92
CA LEU A 169 5.16 -0.52 4.51
C LEU A 169 4.01 0.47 4.34
N GLY A 170 4.30 1.67 3.85
CA GLY A 170 3.33 2.76 3.75
C GLY A 170 3.07 3.24 2.33
N ARG A 171 2.13 4.20 2.22
CA ARG A 171 1.84 4.91 0.98
C ARG A 171 1.88 6.42 1.21
N SER A 172 2.89 7.13 0.71
CA SER A 172 2.97 8.61 0.89
C SER A 172 2.09 9.39 -0.08
N SER A 173 1.77 8.81 -1.23
CA SER A 173 0.93 9.41 -2.26
C SER A 173 0.36 8.34 -3.18
N ASP A 174 -0.57 8.71 -4.07
CA ASP A 174 -1.15 7.75 -5.00
C ASP A 174 -0.07 7.06 -5.83
N ASN A 175 -0.13 5.72 -5.87
CA ASN A 175 0.81 4.85 -6.59
C ASN A 175 2.27 4.85 -6.07
N VAL A 176 2.53 5.31 -4.84
CA VAL A 176 3.88 5.28 -4.23
C VAL A 176 3.91 4.39 -3.00
N LEU A 177 4.64 3.27 -3.08
CA LEU A 177 5.02 2.45 -1.93
C LEU A 177 6.26 3.06 -1.26
N GLN A 178 6.24 3.22 0.06
CA GLN A 178 7.36 3.75 0.83
C GLN A 178 7.73 2.84 2.01
N LEU A 179 9.02 2.86 2.34
CA LEU A 179 9.54 2.39 3.62
C LEU A 179 9.77 3.58 4.56
N ALA A 180 9.68 3.36 5.87
CA ALA A 180 10.03 4.41 6.82
C ALA A 180 11.54 4.73 6.78
N ALA A 181 11.90 5.93 7.23
CA ALA A 181 13.30 6.33 7.33
C ALA A 181 14.07 5.38 8.27
N GLY A 182 15.12 4.75 7.76
CA GLY A 182 15.94 3.79 8.50
C GLY A 182 15.65 2.32 8.18
N ASP A 183 14.54 2.03 7.51
CA ASP A 183 14.25 0.69 6.99
C ASP A 183 15.07 0.41 5.71
N THR A 184 15.40 -0.87 5.49
CA THR A 184 16.18 -1.32 4.33
C THR A 184 15.34 -2.24 3.44
N PHE A 185 15.36 -1.98 2.12
CA PHE A 185 14.81 -2.88 1.12
C PHE A 185 15.89 -3.81 0.55
N ASN A 186 15.91 -5.06 0.99
CA ASN A 186 16.80 -6.08 0.41
C ASN A 186 16.03 -6.85 -0.67
N VAL A 187 16.52 -6.79 -1.91
CA VAL A 187 15.91 -7.44 -3.06
C VAL A 187 17.00 -7.95 -4.01
N ASP A 188 16.81 -9.14 -4.58
CA ASP A 188 17.77 -9.70 -5.54
C ASP A 188 17.60 -9.09 -6.94
N THR A 189 16.37 -8.76 -7.34
CA THR A 189 16.07 -8.24 -8.68
C THR A 189 14.99 -7.17 -8.62
N ILE A 190 15.29 -6.01 -9.20
CA ILE A 190 14.31 -4.94 -9.45
C ILE A 190 14.02 -4.96 -10.96
N VAL A 191 12.77 -5.22 -11.32
CA VAL A 191 12.31 -5.22 -12.71
C VAL A 191 11.47 -3.98 -12.93
N GLU A 192 11.80 -3.19 -13.96
CA GLU A 192 10.95 -2.07 -14.36
C GLU A 192 9.64 -2.58 -14.97
N THR A 193 8.56 -1.84 -14.77
CA THR A 193 7.23 -2.24 -15.25
C THR A 193 6.92 -1.74 -16.66
N THR A 194 7.72 -0.83 -17.19
CA THR A 194 7.52 -0.17 -18.48
C THR A 194 8.79 -0.25 -19.31
N ALA A 195 8.68 -0.51 -20.62
CA ALA A 195 9.83 -0.75 -21.50
C ALA A 195 10.85 0.40 -21.59
N ASP A 196 10.43 1.64 -21.34
CA ASP A 196 11.30 2.82 -21.48
C ASP A 196 11.35 3.67 -20.21
N GLY A 197 10.87 3.17 -19.06
CA GLY A 197 10.72 3.97 -17.83
C GLY A 197 12.00 4.10 -17.01
N GLY A 198 12.78 3.03 -16.96
CA GLY A 198 13.92 2.85 -16.08
C GLY A 198 13.55 2.68 -14.61
N VAL A 199 14.56 2.43 -13.79
CA VAL A 199 14.51 2.53 -12.32
C VAL A 199 15.29 3.76 -11.92
N THR A 200 14.66 4.73 -11.23
CA THR A 200 15.38 5.92 -10.75
C THR A 200 15.83 5.70 -9.30
N ILE A 201 17.13 5.80 -9.05
CA ILE A 201 17.74 5.69 -7.72
C ILE A 201 18.52 6.98 -7.46
N ASP A 202 18.10 7.76 -6.46
CA ASP A 202 18.75 9.02 -6.10
C ASP A 202 18.98 9.97 -7.30
N GLY A 203 17.97 10.06 -8.17
CA GLY A 203 18.03 10.87 -9.41
C GLY A 203 18.74 10.20 -10.59
N VAL A 204 19.44 9.08 -10.39
CA VAL A 204 20.08 8.31 -11.46
C VAL A 204 19.07 7.36 -12.09
N GLN A 205 18.78 7.54 -13.37
CA GLN A 205 17.91 6.65 -14.12
C GLN A 205 18.70 5.46 -14.67
N LEU A 206 18.41 4.27 -14.16
CA LEU A 206 18.94 3.00 -14.64
C LEU A 206 18.00 2.46 -15.73
N LYS A 207 18.53 2.25 -16.95
CA LYS A 207 17.80 1.64 -18.07
C LYS A 207 18.24 0.20 -18.28
N ASP A 208 17.51 -0.53 -19.11
CA ASP A 208 17.78 -1.89 -19.58
C ASP A 208 19.06 -2.04 -20.44
N GLY A 209 19.76 -0.93 -20.72
CA GLY A 209 21.10 -0.89 -21.32
C GLY A 209 22.25 -1.18 -20.34
N PHE A 210 23.47 -1.31 -20.86
CA PHE A 210 24.70 -1.51 -20.07
C PHE A 210 24.93 -0.36 -19.07
N VAL A 211 24.36 -0.47 -17.87
CA VAL A 211 24.84 0.23 -16.69
C VAL A 211 26.04 -0.56 -16.18
N ASP A 212 27.22 -0.30 -16.74
CA ASP A 212 28.46 -1.01 -16.36
C ASP A 212 29.07 -0.52 -15.03
N GLY A 213 28.40 0.42 -14.36
CA GLY A 213 28.85 1.00 -13.10
C GLY A 213 29.97 2.04 -13.26
N VAL A 214 30.36 2.40 -14.49
CA VAL A 214 31.21 3.56 -14.75
C VAL A 214 30.33 4.80 -14.79
N ASP A 215 30.68 5.80 -14.00
CA ASP A 215 30.06 7.12 -14.04
C ASP A 215 30.00 7.61 -15.49
N VAL A 216 28.77 7.79 -16.00
CA VAL A 216 28.47 8.23 -17.37
C VAL A 216 29.17 9.56 -17.68
N GLU A 217 29.43 10.38 -16.65
CA GLU A 217 30.12 11.66 -16.79
C GLU A 217 31.66 11.52 -16.80
N ALA A 218 32.21 10.48 -16.17
CA ALA A 218 33.66 10.24 -16.14
C ALA A 218 34.17 9.64 -17.46
N HIS A 219 33.38 8.79 -18.14
CA HIS A 219 33.77 8.19 -19.41
C HIS A 219 33.87 9.23 -20.54
N ASN A 220 33.01 10.25 -20.52
CA ASN A 220 33.00 11.29 -21.56
C ASN A 220 34.22 12.24 -21.46
N ASN A 221 34.78 12.43 -20.26
CA ASN A 221 35.90 13.36 -20.03
C ASN A 221 37.29 12.78 -20.37
N ALA A 222 37.46 11.45 -20.42
CA ALA A 222 38.76 10.83 -20.64
C ALA A 222 39.38 11.17 -22.01
N TYR A 223 38.55 11.47 -23.01
CA TYR A 223 38.94 11.80 -24.37
C TYR A 223 38.62 13.25 -24.75
N ASN A 224 38.37 14.11 -23.76
CA ASN A 224 38.05 15.50 -24.05
C ASN A 224 39.21 16.22 -24.79
N GLY A 225 38.90 16.87 -25.91
CA GLY A 225 39.89 17.58 -26.74
C GLY A 225 40.59 16.70 -27.77
N SER A 226 39.99 15.56 -28.14
CA SER A 226 40.49 14.67 -29.21
C SER A 226 39.44 14.27 -30.24
N PHE A 227 39.86 13.50 -31.24
CA PHE A 227 38.98 12.75 -32.13
C PHE A 227 38.89 11.29 -31.67
N LEU A 228 37.77 10.62 -31.88
CA LEU A 228 37.68 9.18 -31.58
C LEU A 228 38.53 8.35 -32.55
N GLU A 229 38.63 8.81 -33.80
CA GLU A 229 39.28 8.07 -34.88
C GLU A 229 40.63 8.65 -35.28
N PRO A 230 41.55 7.81 -35.82
CA PRO A 230 42.79 8.30 -36.40
C PRO A 230 42.53 9.22 -37.60
N MET A 231 43.34 10.26 -37.71
CA MET A 231 43.22 11.27 -38.75
C MET A 231 44.55 11.53 -39.47
N THR A 232 44.43 12.16 -40.64
CA THR A 232 45.55 12.72 -41.37
C THR A 232 45.27 14.19 -41.64
N PHE A 233 46.29 15.02 -41.45
CA PHE A 233 46.29 16.41 -41.88
C PHE A 233 47.32 16.59 -42.98
N VAL A 234 46.89 16.99 -44.16
CA VAL A 234 47.74 17.15 -45.35
C VAL A 234 47.75 18.60 -45.80
N VAL A 235 48.94 19.13 -46.08
CA VAL A 235 49.12 20.51 -46.55
C VAL A 235 49.46 20.50 -48.04
N THR A 236 48.74 21.30 -48.82
CA THR A 236 48.96 21.49 -50.25
C THR A 236 49.00 22.99 -50.59
N SER A 237 49.63 23.36 -51.70
CA SER A 237 49.63 24.73 -52.22
C SER A 237 49.37 24.72 -53.71
N ASN A 238 48.51 25.63 -54.17
CA ASN A 238 48.27 25.86 -55.61
C ASN A 238 49.10 27.05 -56.16
N GLY A 239 50.11 27.50 -55.41
CA GLY A 239 50.94 28.67 -55.75
C GLY A 239 50.35 30.01 -55.29
N SER A 240 49.05 30.07 -54.97
CA SER A 240 48.38 31.26 -54.43
C SER A 240 47.89 31.08 -53.00
N THR A 241 47.29 29.93 -52.70
CA THR A 241 46.73 29.58 -51.39
C THR A 241 47.35 28.29 -50.90
N ILE A 242 47.73 28.28 -49.63
CA ILE A 242 48.18 27.08 -48.93
C ILE A 242 46.97 26.55 -48.14
N THR A 243 46.58 25.32 -48.42
CA THR A 243 45.40 24.67 -47.85
C THR A 243 45.85 23.48 -47.03
N GLY A 244 45.41 23.44 -45.77
CA GLY A 244 45.44 22.23 -44.96
C GLY A 244 44.10 21.50 -45.07
N THR A 245 44.14 20.20 -45.26
CA THR A 245 42.96 19.34 -45.34
C THR A 245 43.05 18.26 -44.27
N ILE A 246 41.97 18.04 -43.53
CA ILE A 246 41.86 16.93 -42.57
C ILE A 246 41.00 15.82 -43.17
N ASP A 247 41.45 14.58 -43.01
CA ASP A 247 40.73 13.38 -43.43
C ASP A 247 40.83 12.28 -42.38
N LYS A 248 39.77 11.47 -42.25
CA LYS A 248 39.82 10.25 -41.44
C LYS A 248 40.64 9.18 -42.17
N ASP A 249 41.52 8.51 -41.43
CA ASP A 249 42.26 7.37 -41.96
C ASP A 249 41.59 6.07 -41.49
N PRO A 250 41.00 5.24 -42.37
CA PRO A 250 41.10 5.27 -43.83
C PRO A 250 39.97 6.00 -44.58
N SER A 251 38.77 6.17 -43.99
CA SER A 251 37.66 6.92 -44.62
C SER A 251 36.52 7.26 -43.66
N GLY A 252 35.66 8.20 -44.08
CA GLY A 252 34.44 8.61 -43.37
C GLY A 252 34.63 9.88 -42.55
N ASP A 253 33.59 10.32 -41.86
CA ASP A 253 33.66 11.52 -41.02
C ASP A 253 34.34 11.22 -39.67
N LEU A 254 34.95 12.26 -39.10
CA LEU A 254 35.61 12.26 -37.80
C LEU A 254 34.60 12.62 -36.70
N THR A 255 34.73 11.98 -35.54
CA THR A 255 33.96 12.27 -34.34
C THR A 255 34.79 13.12 -33.40
N GLU A 256 34.36 14.36 -33.21
CA GLU A 256 34.95 15.32 -32.29
C GLU A 256 34.45 15.07 -30.86
N VAL A 257 35.36 15.10 -29.88
CA VAL A 257 35.03 14.92 -28.45
C VAL A 257 35.27 16.22 -27.68
N PHE A 258 34.20 16.75 -27.09
CA PHE A 258 34.21 17.94 -26.23
C PHE A 258 33.53 17.66 -24.88
N SER A 259 33.72 18.55 -23.91
CA SER A 259 33.06 18.46 -22.60
C SER A 259 31.52 18.43 -22.66
N ASP A 260 30.91 18.98 -23.72
CA ASP A 260 29.47 18.97 -23.95
C ASP A 260 28.99 17.86 -24.89
N GLY A 261 29.85 16.87 -25.17
CA GLY A 261 29.53 15.67 -25.93
C GLY A 261 30.18 15.60 -27.31
N TYR A 262 29.61 14.76 -28.18
CA TYR A 262 30.17 14.43 -29.48
C TYR A 262 29.64 15.31 -30.61
N SER A 263 30.50 15.66 -31.56
CA SER A 263 30.12 16.29 -32.84
C SER A 263 30.82 15.65 -34.02
N THR A 264 30.41 16.02 -35.24
CA THR A 264 30.93 15.42 -36.48
C THR A 264 31.69 16.46 -37.28
N MET A 265 32.88 16.09 -37.75
CA MET A 265 33.66 16.82 -38.74
C MET A 265 33.74 16.01 -40.03
N SER A 266 33.37 16.65 -41.14
CA SER A 266 33.45 16.01 -42.45
C SER A 266 34.89 15.76 -42.87
N SER A 267 35.17 14.57 -43.40
CA SER A 267 36.44 14.32 -44.10
C SER A 267 36.58 15.29 -45.27
N GLY A 268 37.78 15.79 -45.50
CA GLY A 268 38.06 16.79 -46.51
C GLY A 268 37.76 18.21 -46.05
N ALA A 269 37.47 18.45 -44.77
CA ALA A 269 37.38 19.79 -44.23
C ALA A 269 38.73 20.52 -44.41
N THR A 270 38.67 21.79 -44.80
CA THR A 270 39.85 22.57 -45.20
C THR A 270 40.03 23.82 -44.36
N VAL A 271 41.28 24.27 -44.26
CA VAL A 271 41.64 25.56 -43.68
C VAL A 271 42.72 26.22 -44.52
N THR A 272 42.61 27.54 -44.68
CA THR A 272 43.67 28.35 -45.30
C THR A 272 44.75 28.63 -44.26
N LEU A 273 46.00 28.32 -44.59
CA LEU A 273 47.14 28.56 -43.71
C LEU A 273 47.75 29.94 -43.92
N VAL A 274 48.28 30.53 -42.84
CA VAL A 274 48.98 31.82 -42.89
C VAL A 274 50.40 31.60 -43.39
N ALA A 275 50.68 32.10 -44.60
CA ALA A 275 51.99 32.02 -45.22
C ALA A 275 53.01 32.90 -44.48
N GLY A 276 54.23 32.38 -44.33
CA GLY A 276 55.39 33.14 -43.91
C GLY A 276 56.16 33.73 -45.10
N SER A 277 57.40 34.11 -44.84
CA SER A 277 58.36 34.48 -45.90
C SER A 277 59.40 33.38 -46.08
N ALA A 278 60.23 33.49 -47.13
CA ALA A 278 61.29 32.52 -47.39
C ALA A 278 62.33 32.46 -46.26
N THR A 279 62.59 33.59 -45.58
CA THR A 279 63.58 33.68 -44.49
C THR A 279 62.97 33.69 -43.09
N VAL A 280 61.67 33.93 -42.98
CA VAL A 280 60.91 33.91 -41.72
C VAL A 280 59.64 33.08 -41.94
N PRO A 281 59.73 31.74 -41.87
CA PRO A 281 58.55 30.88 -41.89
C PRO A 281 57.66 31.15 -40.67
N LYS A 282 56.35 30.91 -40.82
CA LYS A 282 55.37 31.03 -39.75
C LYS A 282 54.90 29.66 -39.27
N LYS A 283 54.81 29.51 -37.96
CA LYS A 283 54.12 28.38 -37.34
C LYS A 283 52.61 28.61 -37.43
N ASN A 284 51.86 27.59 -37.79
CA ASN A 284 50.40 27.60 -37.73
C ASN A 284 49.94 26.49 -36.77
N HIS A 285 49.03 26.85 -35.87
CA HIS A 285 48.30 25.95 -34.97
C HIS A 285 46.92 25.71 -35.57
N ILE A 286 46.61 24.44 -35.89
CA ILE A 286 45.34 24.03 -36.49
C ILE A 286 44.53 23.31 -35.42
N TYR A 287 43.30 23.76 -35.21
CA TYR A 287 42.41 23.24 -34.18
C TYR A 287 40.94 23.38 -34.59
N VAL A 288 40.07 22.71 -33.83
CA VAL A 288 38.63 22.95 -33.82
C VAL A 288 38.24 23.52 -32.45
N LEU A 289 37.45 24.59 -32.41
CA LEU A 289 36.94 25.15 -31.17
C LEU A 289 35.64 24.47 -30.75
N GLN A 290 35.46 24.23 -29.46
CA GLN A 290 34.19 23.73 -28.93
C GLN A 290 33.01 24.64 -29.30
N SER A 291 33.24 25.95 -29.38
CA SER A 291 32.21 26.93 -29.75
C SER A 291 31.91 26.99 -31.25
N ASN A 292 32.70 26.32 -32.10
CA ASN A 292 32.56 26.32 -33.56
C ASN A 292 33.01 24.96 -34.15
N LYS A 293 32.25 23.93 -33.78
CA LYS A 293 32.47 22.52 -34.11
C LYS A 293 32.43 22.26 -35.62
N GLY A 294 33.13 21.22 -36.07
CA GLY A 294 33.20 20.84 -37.48
C GLY A 294 33.96 21.82 -38.39
N VAL A 295 34.58 22.87 -37.85
CA VAL A 295 35.29 23.90 -38.60
C VAL A 295 36.75 24.00 -38.16
N LEU A 296 37.67 23.81 -39.10
CA LEU A 296 39.09 24.03 -38.86
C LEU A 296 39.41 25.52 -38.76
N VAL A 297 40.23 25.85 -37.78
CA VAL A 297 40.80 27.19 -37.59
C VAL A 297 42.32 27.10 -37.61
N ALA A 298 42.97 28.05 -38.29
CA ALA A 298 44.43 28.20 -38.28
C ALA A 298 44.82 29.51 -37.59
N SER A 299 45.76 29.44 -36.65
CA SER A 299 46.30 30.58 -35.90
C SER A 299 47.83 30.63 -36.04
N ASP A 300 48.39 31.82 -36.25
CA ASP A 300 49.85 32.04 -36.31
C ASP A 300 50.46 32.57 -35.00
N SER A 301 49.69 32.52 -33.90
CA SER A 301 50.11 32.95 -32.56
C SER A 301 50.43 31.77 -31.65
N ASP A 302 49.41 31.15 -31.03
CA ASP A 302 49.50 30.02 -30.11
C ASP A 302 48.21 29.18 -30.16
N TRP A 303 48.16 28.07 -29.42
CA TRP A 303 46.94 27.31 -29.16
C TRP A 303 45.89 28.15 -28.40
N PRO A 304 44.58 27.95 -28.62
CA PRO A 304 43.53 28.62 -27.85
C PRO A 304 43.61 28.32 -26.36
N VAL A 305 43.23 29.29 -25.53
CA VAL A 305 43.02 29.08 -24.08
C VAL A 305 41.63 28.50 -23.77
N THR A 306 40.70 28.58 -24.72
CA THR A 306 39.39 27.94 -24.67
C THR A 306 39.48 26.47 -25.07
N GLU A 307 38.48 25.68 -24.70
CA GLU A 307 38.39 24.28 -25.08
C GLU A 307 38.47 24.08 -26.61
N HIS A 308 39.34 23.17 -27.03
CA HIS A 308 39.63 22.91 -28.43
C HIS A 308 40.18 21.50 -28.62
N ILE A 309 40.01 21.00 -29.84
CA ILE A 309 40.72 19.79 -30.32
C ILE A 309 41.94 20.26 -31.10
N ARG A 310 43.12 19.75 -30.74
CA ARG A 310 44.35 20.02 -31.50
C ARG A 310 44.39 19.11 -32.72
N VAL A 311 44.64 19.67 -33.89
CA VAL A 311 44.70 18.92 -35.16
C VAL A 311 46.15 18.81 -35.60
N ALA A 312 46.82 19.93 -35.85
CA ALA A 312 48.19 19.90 -36.35
C ALA A 312 48.98 21.16 -36.01
N GLU A 313 50.30 21.03 -36.01
CA GLU A 313 51.24 22.13 -36.01
C GLU A 313 52.11 22.06 -37.26
N VAL A 314 52.09 23.12 -38.06
CA VAL A 314 52.81 23.18 -39.35
C VAL A 314 53.68 24.43 -39.46
N ILE A 315 54.79 24.34 -40.19
CA ILE A 315 55.70 25.47 -40.42
C ILE A 315 55.68 25.86 -41.89
N VAL A 316 55.14 27.05 -42.17
CA VAL A 316 54.74 27.52 -43.50
C VAL A 316 55.64 28.66 -43.98
N GLN A 317 56.26 28.51 -45.15
CA GLN A 317 56.98 29.57 -45.87
C GLN A 317 56.05 30.29 -46.86
N THR A 318 56.58 30.73 -48.01
CA THR A 318 55.82 31.33 -49.11
C THR A 318 54.98 30.28 -49.85
N THR A 319 53.86 30.69 -50.45
CA THR A 319 53.00 29.82 -51.27
C THR A 319 53.73 29.13 -52.42
N ALA A 320 54.68 29.83 -53.06
CA ALA A 320 55.48 29.29 -54.16
C ALA A 320 56.41 28.15 -53.71
N LEU A 321 57.16 28.34 -52.63
CA LEU A 321 58.05 27.32 -52.08
C LEU A 321 57.27 26.11 -51.55
N VAL A 322 56.13 26.33 -50.89
CA VAL A 322 55.31 25.19 -50.45
C VAL A 322 54.74 24.41 -51.64
N ALA A 323 54.47 25.06 -52.78
CA ALA A 323 54.01 24.38 -53.99
C ALA A 323 55.12 23.56 -54.67
N SER A 324 56.38 24.02 -54.63
CA SER A 324 57.50 23.31 -55.27
C SER A 324 58.17 22.28 -54.37
N ASP A 325 58.35 22.61 -53.09
CA ASP A 325 59.23 21.89 -52.17
C ASP A 325 58.47 21.24 -51.01
N GLY A 326 57.18 21.57 -50.85
CA GLY A 326 56.34 21.12 -49.74
C GLY A 326 56.48 21.97 -48.47
N ILE A 327 55.83 21.52 -47.40
CA ILE A 327 55.83 22.21 -46.11
C ILE A 327 57.11 21.90 -45.32
N LEU A 328 57.63 22.85 -44.54
CA LEU A 328 58.88 22.64 -43.80
C LEU A 328 58.72 21.62 -42.66
N ALA A 329 57.55 21.60 -42.02
CA ALA A 329 57.21 20.65 -40.98
C ALA A 329 55.70 20.45 -40.93
N ASN A 330 55.28 19.21 -40.71
CA ASN A 330 53.89 18.86 -40.43
C ASN A 330 53.84 17.84 -39.29
N ARG A 331 53.28 18.25 -38.16
CA ARG A 331 53.09 17.40 -36.99
C ARG A 331 51.60 17.28 -36.70
N ASN A 332 51.04 16.11 -36.96
CA ASN A 332 49.63 15.81 -36.67
C ASN A 332 49.48 15.40 -35.20
N TRP A 333 48.40 15.84 -34.57
CA TRP A 333 48.00 15.50 -33.21
C TRP A 333 47.03 14.31 -33.24
N ASN A 334 47.58 13.10 -33.34
CA ASN A 334 46.82 11.85 -33.41
C ASN A 334 46.59 11.26 -32.01
N ASP A 335 46.04 12.05 -31.10
CA ASP A 335 45.67 11.60 -29.74
C ASP A 335 44.28 10.91 -29.78
N PHE A 336 44.09 9.94 -30.68
CA PHE A 336 42.78 9.31 -30.90
C PHE A 336 42.41 8.30 -29.81
N ALA A 337 41.12 8.02 -29.65
CA ALA A 337 40.65 7.14 -28.57
C ALA A 337 41.11 5.68 -28.74
N GLN A 338 41.02 5.15 -29.97
CA GLN A 338 41.49 3.80 -30.28
C GLN A 338 41.72 3.59 -31.78
N GLY A 339 42.83 2.94 -32.12
CA GLY A 339 43.18 2.49 -33.46
C GLY A 339 42.60 1.11 -33.76
N THR A 340 42.77 0.63 -34.99
CA THR A 340 42.26 -0.70 -35.40
C THR A 340 42.96 -1.87 -34.69
N ASP A 341 44.11 -1.62 -34.07
CA ASP A 341 44.86 -2.59 -33.25
C ASP A 341 44.49 -2.54 -31.76
N GLY A 342 43.52 -1.70 -31.39
CA GLY A 342 43.01 -1.57 -30.04
C GLY A 342 43.85 -0.66 -29.13
N GLN A 343 44.87 0.02 -29.65
CA GLN A 343 45.74 0.94 -28.90
C GLN A 343 45.32 2.40 -29.10
N GLY A 344 45.56 3.26 -28.10
CA GLY A 344 45.49 4.72 -28.20
C GLY A 344 46.87 5.35 -28.13
#